data_AF-A0A914UEN1-F1
#
_entry.id   AF-A0A914UEN1-F1
#
_cell.length_a   1.000
_cell.length_b   1.000
_cell.length_c   1.000
_cell.angle_alpha   90.00
_cell.angle_beta   90.00
_cell.angle_gamma   90.00
#
_symmetry.space_group_name_H-M   'P 1'
#
loop_
_entity.id
_entity.type
_entity.pdbx_description
1 polymer ?
#
loop_
_entity_poly.entity_id
_entity_poly.type
_entity_poly.pdbx_seq_one_letter_code
_entity_poly.pdbx_strand_id
1 'polypeptide(L)'
;MHKAGDAETSHHTRFKRQLANSTKELSRNSKYSHAGSAFEPGYSKCNCKERSDENVSEETIDCEGEKYKTLQPEGDIDKCLCAFDRKTTDAWPCYSHDSWTNETCAVCDSHAFCKKSGQIGGNFQKGSTPCLCAPSGEFCVAYDGRAKIVKIWEFLSGKPDEEEEAKFMEAMGFQGMTDEVAIVTKAKE
;
A
#
# COMPACT_ATOMS: atom_id res chain seq x y z
N MET A 1 -38.93 7.93 63.81
CA MET A 1 -37.50 7.57 63.74
C MET A 1 -37.12 7.49 62.26
N HIS A 2 -36.14 8.32 61.83
CA HIS A 2 -35.20 8.22 60.68
C HIS A 2 -35.61 7.42 59.41
N LYS A 3 -35.40 7.81 58.14
CA LYS A 3 -34.55 8.82 57.46
C LYS A 3 -34.96 8.84 55.96
N ALA A 4 -34.58 9.91 55.26
CA ALA A 4 -34.71 10.16 53.82
C ALA A 4 -33.85 9.24 52.92
N GLY A 5 -34.08 9.30 51.58
CA GLY A 5 -33.13 8.81 50.57
C GLY A 5 -33.71 8.73 49.15
N ASP A 6 -33.38 9.73 48.33
CA ASP A 6 -33.74 10.00 46.93
C ASP A 6 -33.08 9.10 45.85
N ALA A 7 -33.58 9.25 44.60
CA ALA A 7 -32.84 9.33 43.32
C ALA A 7 -32.09 8.07 42.81
N GLU A 8 -31.84 7.80 41.52
CA GLU A 8 -32.32 8.22 40.19
C GLU A 8 -31.72 7.19 39.20
N THR A 9 -32.37 7.06 38.04
CA THR A 9 -31.86 6.81 36.67
C THR A 9 -30.55 6.03 36.44
N SER A 10 -30.60 4.99 35.59
CA SER A 10 -29.49 4.73 34.64
C SER A 10 -29.92 3.95 33.40
N HIS A 11 -30.44 4.68 32.41
CA HIS A 11 -30.44 4.28 30.99
C HIS A 11 -29.01 4.39 30.45
N HIS A 12 -28.16 3.36 30.60
CA HIS A 12 -26.79 3.43 30.09
C HIS A 12 -26.22 2.15 29.46
N THR A 13 -27.08 1.26 28.94
CA THR A 13 -26.61 0.02 28.28
C THR A 13 -26.77 -0.02 26.76
N ARG A 14 -27.17 1.08 26.10
CA ARG A 14 -27.38 1.09 24.64
C ARG A 14 -26.27 1.72 23.79
N PHE A 15 -25.26 2.37 24.38
CA PHE A 15 -24.21 3.07 23.63
C PHE A 15 -22.90 2.29 23.39
N LYS A 16 -22.74 1.08 23.94
CA LYS A 16 -21.51 0.28 23.73
C LYS A 16 -21.52 -0.63 22.50
N ARG A 17 -22.64 -0.73 21.76
CA ARG A 17 -22.72 -1.60 20.57
C ARG A 17 -22.40 -0.92 19.24
N GLN A 18 -22.25 0.41 19.18
CA GLN A 18 -21.99 1.11 17.92
C GLN A 18 -20.51 1.36 17.59
N LEU A 19 -19.59 1.29 18.57
CA LEU A 19 -18.15 1.48 18.31
C LEU A 19 -17.43 0.23 17.80
N ALA A 20 -18.04 -0.96 17.90
CA ALA A 20 -17.43 -2.22 17.43
C ALA A 20 -17.73 -2.55 15.95
N ASN A 21 -18.56 -1.75 15.28
CA ASN A 21 -18.94 -1.99 13.88
C ASN A 21 -18.18 -1.11 12.87
N SER A 22 -17.55 -0.01 13.30
CA SER A 22 -16.84 0.89 12.37
C SER A 22 -15.50 0.33 11.90
N THR A 23 -14.82 -0.47 12.73
CA THR A 23 -13.53 -1.10 12.35
C THR A 23 -13.68 -2.32 11.43
N LYS A 24 -14.91 -2.79 11.18
CA LYS A 24 -15.16 -3.96 10.31
C LYS A 24 -15.48 -3.59 8.85
N GLU A 25 -15.70 -2.32 8.54
CA GLU A 25 -16.10 -1.87 7.19
C GLU A 25 -14.88 -1.50 6.32
N LEU A 26 -13.77 -1.01 6.90
CA LEU A 26 -12.50 -0.80 6.19
C LEU A 26 -11.80 -2.11 5.77
N SER A 27 -12.23 -3.25 6.32
CA SER A 27 -11.66 -4.57 6.02
C SER A 27 -12.30 -5.28 4.83
N ARG A 28 -13.39 -4.77 4.23
CA ARG A 28 -14.13 -5.53 3.21
C ARG A 28 -13.59 -5.43 1.79
N ASN A 29 -12.66 -4.52 1.51
CA ASN A 29 -12.11 -4.36 0.15
C ASN A 29 -10.70 -4.94 -0.05
N SER A 30 -10.17 -5.64 0.95
CA SER A 30 -8.89 -6.32 0.88
C SER A 30 -9.04 -7.77 1.30
N LYS A 31 -9.48 -8.63 0.40
CA LYS A 31 -9.29 -10.08 0.58
C LYS A 31 -7.92 -10.57 0.12
N TYR A 32 -7.15 -9.69 -0.55
CA TYR A 32 -5.85 -10.03 -1.14
C TYR A 32 -4.75 -8.97 -0.96
N SER A 33 -5.02 -7.78 -0.38
CA SER A 33 -3.91 -7.09 0.28
C SER A 33 -3.63 -7.92 1.52
N HIS A 34 -2.48 -8.58 1.53
CA HIS A 34 -2.02 -9.28 2.71
C HIS A 34 -1.81 -8.17 3.75
N ALA A 35 -2.82 -7.91 4.57
CA ALA A 35 -2.72 -6.93 5.63
C ALA A 35 -1.67 -7.45 6.61
N GLY A 36 -0.41 -7.05 6.39
CA GLY A 36 0.77 -7.59 7.05
C GLY A 36 1.79 -8.34 6.18
N SER A 37 1.65 -8.42 4.84
CA SER A 37 2.79 -8.85 4.00
C SER A 37 3.97 -7.92 4.21
N ALA A 38 5.16 -8.49 4.20
CA ALA A 38 6.38 -7.69 4.20
C ALA A 38 6.44 -6.86 2.92
N PHE A 39 6.13 -7.43 1.75
CA PHE A 39 6.29 -6.75 0.46
C PHE A 39 4.96 -6.42 -0.23
N GLU A 40 4.94 -5.28 -0.93
CA GLU A 40 3.90 -4.87 -1.87
C GLU A 40 4.55 -4.16 -3.08
N PRO A 41 3.88 -4.09 -4.26
CA PRO A 41 4.43 -3.33 -5.38
C PRO A 41 4.42 -1.82 -5.05
N GLY A 42 5.53 -1.16 -5.34
CA GLY A 42 5.68 0.27 -5.15
C GLY A 42 6.40 0.94 -6.31
N TYR A 43 5.91 2.09 -6.75
CA TYR A 43 6.60 2.96 -7.68
C TYR A 43 7.72 3.73 -6.99
N SER A 44 8.87 3.78 -7.66
CA SER A 44 10.06 4.54 -7.27
C SER A 44 10.60 5.33 -8.45
N LYS A 45 11.40 6.38 -8.17
CA LYS A 45 12.38 6.88 -9.14
C LYS A 45 13.53 5.88 -9.22
N CYS A 46 14.12 5.69 -10.40
CA CYS A 46 15.34 4.91 -10.59
C CYS A 46 16.21 5.47 -11.70
N ASN A 47 17.45 5.00 -11.67
CA ASN A 47 18.37 5.08 -12.78
C ASN A 47 18.56 3.67 -13.36
N CYS A 48 17.89 3.39 -14.47
CA CYS A 48 18.06 2.17 -15.24
C CYS A 48 19.14 2.42 -16.30
N LYS A 49 20.36 1.95 -16.05
CA LYS A 49 21.45 2.03 -17.04
C LYS A 49 21.51 0.72 -17.80
N GLU A 50 21.64 0.80 -19.11
CA GLU A 50 22.06 -0.35 -19.90
C GLU A 50 23.47 -0.71 -19.45
N ARG A 51 23.66 -1.91 -18.88
CA ARG A 51 24.99 -2.43 -18.58
C ARG A 51 25.62 -2.85 -19.90
N SER A 52 26.27 -1.90 -20.58
CA SER A 52 27.07 -2.16 -21.78
C SER A 52 28.43 -2.73 -21.39
N ASP A 53 28.45 -3.85 -20.67
CA ASP A 53 29.69 -4.61 -20.51
C ASP A 53 29.83 -5.50 -21.74
N GLU A 54 30.83 -5.22 -22.57
CA GLU A 54 31.15 -5.94 -23.83
C GLU A 54 31.44 -7.45 -23.65
N ASN A 55 31.23 -8.01 -22.45
CA ASN A 55 31.53 -9.40 -22.09
C ASN A 55 30.37 -10.17 -21.42
N VAL A 56 29.13 -9.66 -21.42
CA VAL A 56 27.96 -10.40 -20.89
C VAL A 56 26.87 -10.48 -21.95
N SER A 57 26.58 -11.70 -22.41
CA SER A 57 25.61 -12.01 -23.46
C SER A 57 24.14 -11.98 -23.00
N GLU A 58 23.84 -11.34 -21.88
CA GLU A 58 22.48 -11.21 -21.34
C GLU A 58 22.24 -9.74 -20.95
N GLU A 59 21.41 -9.06 -21.74
CA GLU A 59 20.92 -7.70 -21.52
C GLU A 59 20.09 -7.65 -20.22
N THR A 60 20.78 -7.56 -19.09
CA THR A 60 20.15 -7.30 -17.79
C THR A 60 20.24 -5.81 -17.52
N ILE A 61 19.13 -5.09 -17.75
CA ILE A 61 19.02 -3.67 -17.38
C ILE A 61 18.97 -3.60 -15.85
N ASP A 62 20.04 -3.10 -15.25
CA ASP A 62 20.13 -2.92 -13.81
C ASP A 62 19.54 -1.57 -13.44
N CYS A 63 18.50 -1.58 -12.62
CA CYS A 63 17.79 -0.39 -12.20
C CYS A 63 18.07 -0.11 -10.72
N GLU A 64 18.79 0.99 -10.45
CA GLU A 64 18.99 1.47 -9.09
C GLU A 64 17.74 2.27 -8.66
N GLY A 65 16.75 1.64 -8.01
CA GLY A 65 15.56 2.32 -7.48
C GLY A 65 15.64 2.68 -6.00
N GLU A 66 16.16 1.77 -5.17
CA GLU A 66 16.31 1.92 -3.72
C GLU A 66 16.96 3.25 -3.31
N LYS A 67 18.02 3.66 -4.03
CA LYS A 67 18.77 4.88 -3.78
C LYS A 67 17.97 6.17 -4.00
N TYR A 68 16.97 6.14 -4.88
CA TYR A 68 16.18 7.30 -5.30
C TYR A 68 14.73 7.23 -4.83
N LYS A 69 14.38 6.28 -3.95
CA LYS A 69 13.00 6.02 -3.48
C LYS A 69 12.28 7.19 -2.80
N THR A 70 13.01 8.18 -2.33
CA THR A 70 12.45 9.40 -1.72
C THR A 70 12.15 10.50 -2.75
N LEU A 71 12.57 10.33 -3.99
CA LEU A 71 12.36 11.28 -5.07
C LEU A 71 11.19 10.85 -5.94
N GLN A 72 10.40 11.82 -6.38
CA GLN A 72 9.37 11.60 -7.38
C GLN A 72 10.01 11.43 -8.77
N PRO A 73 9.60 10.43 -9.56
CA PRO A 73 9.97 10.33 -10.97
C PRO A 73 9.51 11.56 -11.77
N GLU A 74 10.32 12.00 -12.72
CA GLU A 74 9.98 13.12 -13.60
C GLU A 74 9.16 12.68 -14.82
N GLY A 75 9.23 11.41 -15.19
CA GLY A 75 8.45 10.81 -16.27
C GLY A 75 8.40 9.28 -16.17
N ASP A 76 8.01 8.63 -17.27
CA ASP A 76 7.91 7.16 -17.30
C ASP A 76 9.28 6.48 -17.41
N ILE A 77 10.27 7.17 -17.98
CA ILE A 77 11.63 6.63 -18.23
C ILE A 77 12.39 6.40 -16.91
N ASP A 78 12.23 7.29 -15.94
CA ASP A 78 12.86 7.20 -14.62
C ASP A 78 11.93 6.61 -13.56
N LYS A 79 10.75 6.10 -13.97
CA LYS A 79 9.78 5.44 -13.10
C LYS A 79 9.94 3.92 -13.19
N CYS A 80 10.09 3.30 -12.03
CA CYS A 80 10.24 1.86 -11.89
C CYS A 80 9.24 1.33 -10.88
N LEU A 81 9.06 0.03 -10.95
CA LEU A 81 8.31 -0.71 -9.98
C LEU A 81 9.28 -1.58 -9.17
N CYS A 82 9.09 -1.55 -7.86
CA CYS A 82 9.91 -2.22 -6.87
C CYS A 82 9.03 -3.09 -5.97
N ALA A 83 9.63 -4.10 -5.36
CA ALA A 83 9.05 -4.72 -4.17
C ALA A 83 9.39 -3.86 -2.95
N PHE A 84 8.37 -3.31 -2.31
CA PHE A 84 8.51 -2.35 -1.22
C PHE A 84 8.08 -2.97 0.11
N ASP A 85 8.93 -2.87 1.14
CA ASP A 85 8.61 -3.24 2.51
C ASP A 85 8.30 -2.01 3.36
N ARG A 86 7.05 -1.88 3.82
CA ARG A 86 6.64 -0.74 4.66
C ARG A 86 7.36 -0.67 6.01
N LYS A 87 7.79 -1.82 6.55
CA LYS A 87 8.40 -1.90 7.89
C LYS A 87 9.86 -1.48 7.85
N THR A 88 10.63 -2.00 6.89
CA THR A 88 12.05 -1.66 6.74
C THR A 88 12.26 -0.45 5.83
N THR A 89 11.25 -0.07 5.07
CA THR A 89 11.27 0.95 4.01
C THR A 89 12.11 0.56 2.80
N ASP A 90 12.51 -0.70 2.67
CA ASP A 90 13.34 -1.17 1.54
C ASP A 90 12.51 -1.28 0.26
N ALA A 91 13.08 -0.83 -0.85
CA ALA A 91 12.50 -0.89 -2.19
C ALA A 91 13.45 -1.68 -3.11
N TRP A 92 13.34 -3.01 -3.10
CA TRP A 92 14.19 -3.91 -3.88
C TRP A 92 13.54 -5.29 -4.11
N PRO A 93 13.69 -5.92 -5.29
CA PRO A 93 14.38 -5.41 -6.47
C PRO A 93 13.52 -4.38 -7.21
N CYS A 94 14.16 -3.51 -7.98
CA CYS A 94 13.50 -2.51 -8.82
C CYS A 94 13.82 -2.79 -10.29
N TYR A 95 12.83 -2.63 -11.15
CA TYR A 95 12.98 -2.69 -12.61
C TYR A 95 12.07 -1.65 -13.26
N SER A 96 12.31 -1.33 -14.54
CA SER A 96 11.42 -0.47 -15.32
C SER A 96 9.96 -0.90 -15.13
N HIS A 97 9.04 0.05 -14.92
CA HIS A 97 7.67 -0.32 -14.53
C HIS A 97 6.96 -1.18 -15.59
N ASP A 98 7.28 -0.98 -16.88
CA ASP A 98 6.68 -1.70 -18.00
C ASP A 98 7.22 -3.12 -18.15
N SER A 99 8.33 -3.41 -17.50
CA SER A 99 8.98 -4.71 -17.56
C SER A 99 8.34 -5.74 -16.59
N TRP A 100 7.52 -5.27 -15.64
CA TRP A 100 6.79 -6.15 -14.74
C TRP A 100 5.55 -6.74 -15.41
N THR A 101 5.32 -8.02 -15.18
CA THR A 101 4.24 -8.77 -15.81
C THR A 101 3.20 -9.22 -14.79
N ASN A 102 1.92 -9.10 -15.16
CA ASN A 102 0.83 -9.68 -14.37
C ASN A 102 0.76 -11.17 -14.65
N GLU A 103 0.87 -11.96 -13.60
CA GLU A 103 0.99 -13.40 -13.67
C GLU A 103 0.05 -14.06 -12.65
N THR A 104 -0.09 -15.38 -12.77
CA THR A 104 -0.79 -16.18 -11.77
C THR A 104 0.21 -17.11 -11.09
N CYS A 105 0.48 -16.84 -9.81
CA CYS A 105 1.44 -17.58 -9.02
C CYS A 105 0.79 -18.78 -8.33
N ALA A 106 1.52 -19.90 -8.24
CA ALA A 106 1.02 -21.11 -7.60
C ALA A 106 1.06 -21.02 -6.08
N VAL A 107 2.15 -20.46 -5.55
CA VAL A 107 2.41 -20.37 -4.11
C VAL A 107 2.95 -18.99 -3.80
N CYS A 108 2.39 -18.36 -2.76
CA CYS A 108 2.91 -17.15 -2.14
C CYS A 108 3.11 -17.42 -0.65
N ASP A 109 4.19 -16.89 -0.09
CA ASP A 109 4.43 -16.97 1.34
C ASP A 109 3.71 -15.86 2.13
N SER A 110 3.88 -15.85 3.45
CA SER A 110 3.31 -14.82 4.34
C SER A 110 3.89 -13.43 4.13
N HIS A 111 5.00 -13.31 3.42
CA HIS A 111 5.64 -12.04 3.08
C HIS A 111 5.19 -11.51 1.72
N ALA A 112 4.23 -12.18 1.07
CA ALA A 112 3.76 -11.95 -0.29
C ALA A 112 4.81 -12.18 -1.38
N PHE A 113 5.91 -12.90 -1.07
CA PHE A 113 6.82 -13.38 -2.10
C PHE A 113 6.20 -14.61 -2.78
N CYS A 114 6.06 -14.55 -4.09
CA CYS A 114 5.35 -15.53 -4.88
C CYS A 114 6.27 -16.24 -5.87
N LYS A 115 5.96 -17.50 -6.15
CA LYS A 115 6.64 -18.31 -7.19
C LYS A 115 5.66 -18.65 -8.30
N LYS A 116 6.10 -18.43 -9.55
CA LYS A 116 5.37 -18.87 -10.74
C LYS A 116 5.19 -20.39 -10.68
N SER A 117 4.01 -20.88 -11.08
CA SER A 117 3.80 -22.32 -11.22
C SER A 117 4.71 -22.85 -12.32
N GLY A 118 5.62 -23.77 -12.02
CA GLY A 118 6.12 -24.67 -13.06
C GLY A 118 4.94 -25.51 -13.55
N GLN A 119 4.83 -25.81 -14.85
CA GLN A 119 3.80 -26.70 -15.38
C GLN A 119 3.87 -28.07 -14.69
N ILE A 120 3.18 -28.25 -13.57
CA ILE A 120 2.96 -29.55 -12.95
C ILE A 120 1.60 -30.01 -13.45
N GLY A 121 1.60 -30.69 -14.59
CA GLY A 121 0.52 -31.58 -15.04
C GLY A 121 -0.90 -31.00 -14.98
N GLY A 122 -1.23 -30.10 -15.90
CA GLY A 122 -2.60 -29.95 -16.45
C GLY A 122 -3.73 -29.44 -15.55
N ASN A 123 -3.57 -29.35 -14.23
CA ASN A 123 -4.61 -28.84 -13.34
C ASN A 123 -4.14 -27.58 -12.61
N PHE A 124 -4.85 -26.47 -12.84
CA PHE A 124 -4.80 -25.28 -11.99
C PHE A 124 -5.03 -25.72 -10.54
N GLN A 125 -4.01 -25.59 -9.68
CA GLN A 125 -4.21 -25.88 -8.27
C GLN A 125 -5.21 -24.87 -7.70
N LYS A 126 -6.21 -25.41 -7.00
CA LYS A 126 -7.20 -24.65 -6.24
C LYS A 126 -6.45 -23.81 -5.20
N GLY A 127 -6.19 -22.53 -5.48
CA GLY A 127 -5.38 -21.66 -4.63
C GLY A 127 -4.38 -20.75 -5.34
N SER A 128 -4.39 -20.67 -6.67
CA SER A 128 -3.53 -19.73 -7.40
C SER A 128 -3.82 -18.27 -7.04
N THR A 129 -2.77 -17.46 -6.86
CA THR A 129 -2.86 -16.05 -6.43
C THR A 129 -2.37 -15.13 -7.55
N PRO A 130 -3.11 -14.07 -7.90
CA PRO A 130 -2.61 -13.08 -8.85
C PRO A 130 -1.36 -12.40 -8.27
N CYS A 131 -0.36 -12.20 -9.11
CA CYS A 131 0.92 -11.65 -8.70
C CYS A 131 1.51 -10.77 -9.80
N LEU A 132 2.40 -9.87 -9.41
CA LEU A 132 3.19 -9.05 -10.31
C LEU A 132 4.63 -9.55 -10.26
N CYS A 133 5.19 -9.91 -11.41
CA CYS A 133 6.50 -10.54 -11.52
C CYS A 133 7.51 -9.61 -12.19
N ALA A 134 8.72 -9.57 -11.63
CA ALA A 134 9.88 -8.93 -12.23
C ALA A 134 10.28 -9.63 -13.55
N PRO A 135 11.07 -8.98 -14.42
CA PRO A 135 11.41 -9.50 -15.75
C PRO A 135 12.06 -10.88 -15.77
N SER A 136 12.88 -11.21 -14.76
CA SER A 136 13.49 -12.54 -14.65
C SER A 136 12.48 -13.65 -14.33
N GLY A 137 11.27 -13.30 -13.87
CA GLY A 137 10.26 -14.23 -13.38
C GLY A 137 10.62 -14.92 -12.06
N GLU A 138 11.80 -14.66 -11.51
CA GLU A 138 12.27 -15.25 -10.25
C GLU A 138 11.68 -14.56 -9.03
N PHE A 139 11.34 -13.28 -9.17
CA PHE A 139 10.77 -12.46 -8.10
C PHE A 139 9.36 -12.02 -8.47
N CYS A 140 8.36 -12.43 -7.68
CA CYS A 140 6.99 -11.99 -7.84
C CYS A 140 6.39 -11.55 -6.49
N VAL A 141 5.52 -10.56 -6.53
CA VAL A 141 4.79 -10.06 -5.36
C VAL A 141 3.30 -10.32 -5.54
N ALA A 142 2.61 -10.77 -4.48
CA ALA A 142 1.16 -10.95 -4.53
C ALA A 142 0.47 -9.61 -4.82
N TYR A 143 -0.30 -9.54 -5.91
CA TYR A 143 -0.96 -8.32 -6.34
C TYR A 143 -2.13 -8.66 -7.24
N ASP A 144 -3.33 -8.20 -6.87
CA ASP A 144 -4.59 -8.53 -7.56
C ASP A 144 -5.02 -7.50 -8.61
N GLY A 145 -4.22 -6.44 -8.83
CA GLY A 145 -4.53 -5.35 -9.75
C GLY A 145 -5.60 -4.38 -9.25
N ARG A 146 -6.15 -4.58 -8.04
CA ARG A 146 -7.23 -3.73 -7.50
C ARG A 146 -6.72 -2.67 -6.55
N ALA A 147 -5.77 -3.03 -5.70
CA ALA A 147 -5.12 -2.07 -4.82
C ALA A 147 -4.28 -1.08 -5.64
N LYS A 148 -4.31 0.20 -5.28
CA LYS A 148 -3.39 1.18 -5.86
C LYS A 148 -1.96 0.80 -5.49
N ILE A 149 -1.05 0.84 -6.46
CA ILE A 149 0.38 0.64 -6.23
C ILE A 149 0.90 1.81 -5.40
N VAL A 150 1.72 1.52 -4.39
CA VAL A 150 2.25 2.54 -3.49
C VAL A 150 3.17 3.46 -4.26
N LYS A 151 3.04 4.77 -4.07
CA LYS A 151 4.07 5.71 -4.50
C LYS A 151 5.03 5.90 -3.33
N ILE A 152 6.21 5.28 -3.43
CA ILE A 152 7.13 5.16 -2.29
C ILE A 152 7.56 6.55 -1.79
N TRP A 153 7.78 7.51 -2.69
CA TRP A 153 8.15 8.87 -2.33
C TRP A 153 7.04 9.59 -1.53
N GLU A 154 5.77 9.35 -1.82
CA GLU A 154 4.65 9.94 -1.06
C GLU A 154 4.56 9.31 0.33
N PHE A 155 4.64 7.97 0.39
CA PHE A 155 4.63 7.22 1.66
C PHE A 155 5.76 7.66 2.59
N LEU A 156 6.99 7.78 2.07
CA LEU A 156 8.15 8.18 2.86
C LEU A 156 8.17 9.67 3.24
N SER A 157 7.52 10.52 2.44
CA SER A 157 7.39 11.95 2.77
C SER A 157 6.39 12.20 3.91
N GLY A 158 5.61 11.19 4.32
CA GLY A 158 4.61 11.30 5.38
C GLY A 158 3.46 12.23 5.04
N LYS A 159 3.24 12.53 3.74
CA LYS A 159 2.07 13.29 3.31
C LYS A 159 0.85 12.37 3.41
N PRO A 160 -0.23 12.80 4.08
CA PRO A 160 -1.48 12.03 4.04
C PRO A 160 -1.91 11.89 2.59
N ASP A 161 -2.47 10.75 2.23
CA ASP A 161 -3.06 10.61 0.91
C ASP A 161 -4.19 11.65 0.74
N GLU A 162 -4.44 12.08 -0.49
CA GLU A 162 -5.44 13.13 -0.77
C GLU A 162 -6.84 12.80 -0.22
N GLU A 163 -7.17 11.51 -0.09
CA GLU A 163 -8.45 11.04 0.45
C GLU A 163 -8.49 11.13 1.98
N GLU A 164 -7.39 10.78 2.66
CA GLU A 164 -7.21 11.00 4.10
C GLU A 164 -7.14 12.48 4.46
N GLU A 165 -6.47 13.30 3.65
CA GLU A 165 -6.44 14.76 3.82
C GLU A 165 -7.85 15.37 3.67
N ALA A 166 -8.61 14.93 2.66
CA ALA A 166 -9.99 15.34 2.47
C ALA A 166 -10.88 14.92 3.65
N LYS A 167 -10.78 13.66 4.11
CA LYS A 167 -11.52 13.16 5.28
C LYS A 167 -11.12 13.88 6.57
N PHE A 168 -9.84 14.23 6.71
CA PHE A 168 -9.35 15.00 7.84
C PHE A 168 -9.91 16.42 7.83
N MET A 169 -9.89 17.12 6.68
CA MET A 169 -10.51 18.45 6.55
C MET A 169 -12.02 18.42 6.76
N GLU A 170 -12.71 17.38 6.28
CA GLU A 170 -14.13 17.14 6.53
C GLU A 170 -14.40 16.94 8.03
N ALA A 171 -13.62 16.07 8.70
CA ALA A 171 -13.77 15.77 10.11
C ALA A 171 -13.45 16.96 11.02
N MET A 172 -12.48 17.79 10.63
CA MET A 172 -12.16 19.06 11.30
C MET A 172 -13.20 20.16 10.98
N GLY A 173 -14.08 19.91 10.00
CA GLY A 173 -15.12 20.84 9.57
C GLY A 173 -14.55 22.13 8.97
N PHE A 174 -13.44 22.02 8.24
CA PHE A 174 -12.89 23.10 7.41
C PHE A 174 -13.44 23.08 5.99
N GLN A 175 -14.23 22.06 5.64
CA GLN A 175 -14.80 21.93 4.31
C GLN A 175 -15.72 23.13 3.98
N GLY A 176 -15.30 23.96 3.03
CA GLY A 176 -16.01 25.16 2.59
C GLY A 176 -15.64 26.46 3.32
N MET A 177 -14.72 26.44 4.28
CA MET A 177 -14.13 27.66 4.84
C MET A 177 -12.98 28.13 3.95
N THR A 178 -13.18 29.20 3.20
CA THR A 178 -12.11 29.90 2.46
C THR A 178 -11.62 31.15 3.20
N ASP A 179 -12.19 31.45 4.36
CA ASP A 179 -11.86 32.62 5.17
C ASP A 179 -10.76 32.27 6.18
N GLU A 180 -9.56 32.80 5.96
CA GLU A 180 -8.35 32.53 6.75
C GLU A 180 -8.55 32.85 8.25
N VAL A 181 -9.35 33.86 8.58
CA VAL A 181 -9.62 34.26 9.97
C VAL A 181 -10.55 33.25 10.64
N ALA A 182 -11.53 32.74 9.90
CA ALA A 182 -12.47 31.73 10.40
C ALA A 182 -11.76 30.39 10.70
N ILE A 183 -10.79 30.00 9.87
CA ILE A 183 -9.98 28.80 10.07
C ILE A 183 -9.16 28.90 11.37
N VAL A 184 -8.46 30.02 11.57
CA VAL A 184 -7.59 30.24 12.75
C VAL A 184 -8.40 30.27 14.05
N THR A 185 -9.62 30.78 14.01
CA THR A 185 -10.49 30.86 15.20
C THR A 185 -10.98 29.48 15.61
N LYS A 186 -11.42 28.67 14.64
CA LYS A 186 -11.93 27.31 14.89
C LYS A 186 -10.85 26.34 15.39
N ALA A 187 -9.59 26.56 15.01
CA ALA A 187 -8.46 25.75 15.47
C ALA A 187 -8.01 26.06 16.91
N LYS A 188 -8.54 27.12 17.52
CA LYS A 188 -8.12 27.62 18.85
C LYS A 188 -9.16 27.37 19.95
N GLU A 189 -10.34 26.88 19.60
CA GLU A 189 -11.39 26.40 20.51
C GLU A 189 -11.16 24.92 20.90
#